data_AF-A0A3B8IIY9-F1
#
_entry.id   AF-A0A3B8IIY9-F1
#
_cell.length_a   1.000
_cell.length_b   1.000
_cell.length_c   1.000
_cell.angle_alpha   90.00
_cell.angle_beta   90.00
_cell.angle_gamma   90.00
#
_symmetry.space_group_name_H-M   'P 1'
#
loop_
_entity.id
_entity.type
_entity.pdbx_description
1 polymer ?
#
loop_
_entity_poly.entity_id
_entity_poly.type
_entity_poly.pdbx_seq_one_letter_code
_entity_poly.pdbx_strand_id
1 'polypeptide(L)'
;MGDYDIIIKENLEALLLPLAAKYLGISIAKAEDLPEKLPATLERQPDFVKRVTDTNGATFILHLEFQSTNEEEMRFRMAEYAGLLIRKYRLPLRQHVVYLGQRPPTMETELPQEMWITGFNLHNIKD
;
A
#
# COMPACT_ATOMS: atom_id res chain seq x y z
N MET A 1 -6.75 -19.66 -8.55
CA MET A 1 -7.53 -18.49 -8.12
C MET A 1 -8.57 -19.02 -7.16
N GLY A 2 -8.34 -18.87 -5.86
CA GLY A 2 -9.11 -19.57 -4.82
C GLY A 2 -10.26 -18.71 -4.30
N ASP A 3 -11.36 -19.35 -3.91
CA ASP A 3 -12.58 -18.70 -3.39
C ASP A 3 -12.29 -17.73 -2.21
N TYR A 4 -11.20 -17.94 -1.48
CA TYR A 4 -10.72 -17.04 -0.44
C TYR A 4 -10.36 -15.64 -0.93
N ASP A 5 -9.74 -15.51 -2.11
CA ASP A 5 -9.36 -14.19 -2.65
C ASP A 5 -10.60 -13.34 -2.96
N ILE A 6 -11.72 -13.98 -3.34
CA ILE A 6 -12.99 -13.30 -3.62
C ILE A 6 -13.70 -12.91 -2.31
N ILE A 7 -13.82 -13.86 -1.36
CA ILE A 7 -14.50 -13.63 -0.09
C ILE A 7 -13.78 -12.55 0.75
N ILE A 8 -12.45 -12.51 0.71
CA ILE A 8 -11.67 -11.52 1.47
C ILE A 8 -11.80 -10.13 0.83
N LYS A 9 -11.80 -10.02 -0.51
CA LYS A 9 -12.06 -8.75 -1.20
C LYS A 9 -13.46 -8.20 -0.91
N GLU A 10 -14.47 -9.06 -0.84
CA GLU A 10 -15.84 -8.64 -0.52
C GLU A 10 -16.01 -8.21 0.95
N ASN A 11 -15.20 -8.73 1.88
CA ASN A 11 -15.24 -8.39 3.31
C ASN A 11 -14.10 -7.47 3.76
N LEU A 12 -13.33 -6.91 2.82
CA LEU A 12 -12.08 -6.20 3.10
C LEU A 12 -12.28 -4.99 4.02
N GLU A 13 -13.38 -4.25 3.84
CA GLU A 13 -13.72 -3.11 4.71
C GLU A 13 -13.98 -3.54 6.15
N ALA A 14 -14.70 -4.65 6.35
CA ALA A 14 -15.00 -5.17 7.68
C ALA A 14 -13.74 -5.72 8.37
N LEU A 15 -12.79 -6.25 7.58
CA LEU A 15 -11.52 -6.77 8.07
C LEU A 15 -10.47 -5.68 8.30
N LEU A 16 -10.62 -4.50 7.71
CA LEU A 16 -9.64 -3.43 7.77
C LEU A 16 -9.32 -3.02 9.21
N LEU A 17 -10.34 -2.66 9.99
CA LEU A 17 -10.19 -2.18 11.37
C LEU A 17 -9.51 -3.22 12.27
N PRO A 18 -9.96 -4.49 12.32
CA PRO A 18 -9.31 -5.49 13.14
C PRO A 18 -7.90 -5.84 12.62
N LEU A 19 -7.66 -5.81 11.31
CA LEU A 19 -6.32 -6.08 10.75
C LEU A 19 -5.35 -4.95 11.07
N ALA A 20 -5.79 -3.69 10.93
CA ALA A 20 -5.01 -2.50 11.25
C ALA A 20 -4.65 -2.43 12.74
N ALA A 21 -5.60 -2.73 13.62
CA ALA A 21 -5.34 -2.78 15.05
C ALA A 21 -4.41 -3.94 15.44
N LYS A 22 -4.70 -5.16 14.95
CA LYS A 22 -4.02 -6.39 15.38
C LYS A 22 -2.62 -6.55 14.80
N TYR A 23 -2.44 -6.23 13.52
CA TYR A 23 -1.20 -6.55 12.80
C TYR A 23 -0.40 -5.31 12.42
N LEU A 24 -1.03 -4.14 12.34
CA LEU A 24 -0.35 -2.91 11.93
C LEU A 24 -0.05 -1.98 13.12
N GLY A 25 -0.62 -2.26 14.30
CA GLY A 25 -0.48 -1.41 15.49
C GLY A 25 -1.12 -0.03 15.31
N ILE A 26 -2.12 0.09 14.43
CA ILE A 26 -2.78 1.36 14.09
C ILE A 26 -4.14 1.40 14.77
N SER A 27 -4.31 2.33 15.72
CA SER A 27 -5.61 2.67 16.30
C SER A 27 -6.33 3.67 15.42
N ILE A 28 -7.25 3.19 14.58
CA ILE A 28 -7.99 4.00 13.61
C ILE A 28 -9.14 4.73 14.31
N ALA A 29 -9.15 6.06 14.25
CA ALA A 29 -10.29 6.88 14.68
C ALA A 29 -11.25 7.17 13.51
N LYS A 30 -10.72 7.37 12.30
CA LYS A 30 -11.50 7.60 11.09
C LYS A 30 -10.80 6.95 9.89
N ALA A 31 -11.57 6.33 9.00
CA ALA A 31 -11.11 5.84 7.71
C ALA A 31 -12.08 6.26 6.61
N GLU A 32 -11.56 6.82 5.52
CA GLU A 32 -12.34 7.32 4.38
C GLU A 32 -11.79 6.74 3.09
N ASP A 33 -12.66 6.35 2.17
CA ASP A 33 -12.24 5.98 0.83
C ASP A 33 -11.56 7.14 0.13
N LEU A 34 -10.50 6.80 -0.60
CA LEU A 34 -9.90 7.69 -1.56
C LEU A 34 -10.44 7.28 -2.95
N PRO A 35 -11.54 7.93 -3.42
CA PRO A 35 -12.41 7.40 -4.48
C PRO A 35 -11.78 7.41 -5.88
N GLU A 36 -10.60 7.98 -6.02
CA GLU A 36 -10.06 8.33 -7.31
C GLU A 36 -8.99 7.31 -7.72
N LYS A 37 -9.34 6.43 -8.65
CA LYS A 37 -8.48 5.33 -9.14
C LYS A 37 -7.12 5.86 -9.61
N LEU A 38 -6.08 5.04 -9.47
CA LEU A 38 -4.78 5.33 -10.08
C LEU A 38 -4.93 5.30 -11.62
N PRO A 39 -3.98 5.91 -12.37
CA PRO A 39 -4.07 6.02 -13.83
C PRO A 39 -4.45 4.69 -14.49
N ALA A 40 -5.36 4.74 -15.47
CA ALA A 40 -5.88 3.54 -16.14
C ALA A 40 -4.82 2.77 -16.95
N THR A 41 -3.64 3.37 -17.17
CA THR A 41 -2.49 2.73 -17.83
C THR A 41 -1.76 1.74 -16.93
N LEU A 42 -2.01 1.72 -15.62
CA LEU A 42 -1.49 0.63 -14.79
C LEU A 42 -2.21 -0.66 -15.13
N GLU A 43 -1.44 -1.74 -15.27
CA GLU A 43 -1.97 -3.09 -15.47
C GLU A 43 -2.81 -3.57 -14.28
N ARG A 44 -2.55 -3.03 -13.08
CA ARG A 44 -3.19 -3.41 -11.82
C ARG A 44 -3.53 -2.19 -10.97
N GLN A 45 -4.70 -2.23 -10.34
CA GLN A 45 -5.11 -1.25 -9.34
C GLN A 45 -4.80 -1.80 -7.94
N PRO A 46 -4.50 -0.92 -6.98
CA PRO A 46 -4.31 -1.36 -5.61
C PRO A 46 -5.61 -1.95 -5.07
N ASP A 47 -5.49 -2.99 -4.25
CA ASP A 47 -6.65 -3.65 -3.63
C ASP A 47 -7.39 -2.67 -2.72
N PHE A 48 -6.65 -1.86 -1.95
CA PHE A 48 -7.24 -0.97 -0.98
C PHE A 48 -6.39 0.26 -0.65
N VAL A 49 -7.01 1.43 -0.73
CA VAL A 49 -6.39 2.72 -0.40
C VAL A 49 -7.39 3.59 0.35
N LYS A 50 -7.12 3.86 1.63
CA LYS A 50 -7.95 4.76 2.45
C LYS A 50 -7.12 5.89 3.05
N ARG A 51 -7.77 7.03 3.28
CA ARG A 51 -7.25 8.07 4.18
C ARG A 51 -7.64 7.69 5.60
N VAL A 52 -6.65 7.57 6.47
CA VAL A 52 -6.81 7.18 7.86
C VAL A 52 -6.37 8.32 8.77
N THR A 53 -7.16 8.59 9.80
CA THR A 53 -6.75 9.40 10.94
C THR A 53 -6.71 8.49 12.17
N ASP A 54 -5.56 8.41 12.83
CA ASP A 54 -5.40 7.63 14.05
C ASP A 54 -5.97 8.35 15.29
N THR A 55 -6.03 7.65 16.41
CA THR A 55 -6.51 8.21 17.69
C THR A 55 -5.63 9.31 18.26
N ASN A 56 -4.40 9.48 17.76
CA ASN A 56 -3.49 10.57 18.13
C ASN A 56 -3.65 11.79 17.21
N GLY A 57 -4.54 11.72 16.21
CA GLY A 57 -4.79 12.79 15.24
C GLY A 57 -3.89 12.77 14.02
N ALA A 58 -2.97 11.81 13.88
CA ALA A 58 -2.11 11.72 12.71
C ALA A 58 -2.92 11.22 11.50
N THR A 59 -2.83 11.94 10.37
CA THR A 59 -3.53 11.59 9.14
C THR A 59 -2.54 11.10 8.08
N PHE A 60 -2.83 9.95 7.47
CA PHE A 60 -1.97 9.30 6.47
C PHE A 60 -2.80 8.47 5.49
N ILE A 61 -2.16 8.05 4.40
CA ILE A 61 -2.70 7.08 3.45
C ILE A 61 -2.36 5.69 3.95
N LEU A 62 -3.37 4.85 4.12
CA LEU A 62 -3.19 3.42 4.35
C LEU A 62 -3.41 2.69 3.02
N HIS A 63 -2.39 2.01 2.53
CA HIS A 63 -2.43 1.20 1.32
C HIS A 63 -2.17 -0.26 1.67
N LEU A 64 -3.14 -1.13 1.35
CA LEU A 64 -3.09 -2.57 1.64
C LEU A 64 -3.22 -3.38 0.35
N GLU A 65 -2.42 -4.44 0.28
CA GLU A 65 -2.45 -5.46 -0.78
C GLU A 65 -2.62 -6.85 -0.14
N PHE A 66 -3.31 -7.76 -0.83
CA PHE A 66 -3.51 -9.13 -0.36
C PHE A 66 -2.88 -10.11 -1.34
N GLN A 67 -2.02 -10.99 -0.83
CA GLN A 67 -1.29 -11.96 -1.66
C GLN A 67 -1.45 -13.38 -1.11
N SER A 68 -1.97 -14.28 -1.94
CA SER A 68 -2.09 -15.71 -1.63
C SER A 68 -0.88 -16.53 -2.09
N THR A 69 0.00 -15.94 -2.89
CA THR A 69 1.24 -16.54 -3.40
C THR A 69 2.40 -15.55 -3.31
N ASN A 70 3.64 -16.04 -3.39
CA ASN A 70 4.81 -15.17 -3.41
C ASN A 70 4.91 -14.51 -4.79
N GLU A 71 4.95 -13.18 -4.81
CA GLU A 71 5.25 -12.40 -6.00
C GLU A 71 6.67 -11.82 -5.91
N GLU A 72 7.51 -12.16 -6.87
CA GLU A 72 8.90 -11.68 -6.96
C GLU A 72 9.00 -10.16 -7.05
N GLU A 73 8.08 -9.53 -7.79
CA GLU A 73 8.07 -8.09 -8.08
C GLU A 73 7.32 -7.24 -7.05
N MET A 74 6.88 -7.84 -5.93
CA MET A 74 6.01 -7.15 -4.96
C MET A 74 6.60 -5.84 -4.46
N ARG A 75 7.90 -5.80 -4.15
CA ARG A 75 8.58 -4.58 -3.68
C ARG A 75 8.60 -3.45 -4.71
N PHE A 76 8.76 -3.77 -5.99
CA PHE A 76 8.77 -2.79 -7.07
C PHE A 76 7.37 -2.26 -7.35
N ARG A 77 6.38 -3.15 -7.34
CA ARG A 77 4.96 -2.78 -7.44
C ARG A 77 4.54 -1.87 -6.30
N MET A 78 4.95 -2.17 -5.07
CA MET A 78 4.70 -1.30 -3.92
C MET A 78 5.39 0.06 -4.05
N ALA A 79 6.61 0.13 -4.59
CA ALA A 79 7.29 1.40 -4.83
C ALA A 79 6.60 2.27 -5.90
N GLU A 80 6.10 1.65 -6.98
CA GLU A 80 5.32 2.36 -8.00
C GLU A 80 4.04 2.97 -7.41
N TYR A 81 3.27 2.14 -6.70
CA TYR A 81 2.07 2.60 -6.00
C TYR A 81 2.39 3.73 -5.01
N ALA A 82 3.52 3.65 -4.29
CA ALA A 82 3.94 4.69 -3.36
C ALA A 82 4.13 6.03 -4.05
N GLY A 83 4.88 6.06 -5.15
CA GLY A 83 5.11 7.29 -5.92
C GLY A 83 3.82 7.91 -6.42
N LEU A 84 2.90 7.09 -6.94
CA LEU A 84 1.60 7.54 -7.43
C LEU A 84 0.71 8.11 -6.33
N LEU A 85 0.60 7.41 -5.21
CA LEU A 85 -0.22 7.81 -4.07
C LEU A 85 0.32 9.08 -3.39
N ILE A 86 1.63 9.15 -3.16
CA ILE A 86 2.27 10.32 -2.55
C ILE A 86 2.11 11.55 -3.47
N ARG A 87 2.37 11.39 -4.78
CA ARG A 87 2.20 12.49 -5.75
C ARG A 87 0.77 13.03 -5.75
N LYS A 88 -0.21 12.13 -5.67
CA LYS A 88 -1.64 12.44 -5.76
C LYS A 88 -2.19 13.09 -4.50
N TYR A 89 -1.94 12.49 -3.34
CA TYR A 89 -2.60 12.86 -2.08
C TYR A 89 -1.74 13.70 -1.14
N ARG A 90 -0.41 13.74 -1.34
CA ARG A 90 0.53 14.58 -0.56
C ARG A 90 0.44 14.36 0.96
N LEU A 91 0.18 13.13 1.37
CA LEU A 91 0.10 12.71 2.77
C LEU A 91 1.16 11.63 3.05
N PRO A 92 1.57 11.46 4.33
CA PRO A 92 2.37 10.31 4.73
C PRO A 92 1.71 9.01 4.27
N LEU A 93 2.51 8.04 3.85
CA LEU A 93 2.04 6.76 3.31
C LEU A 93 2.47 5.63 4.23
N ARG A 94 1.54 4.72 4.54
CA ARG A 94 1.80 3.44 5.20
C ARG A 94 1.32 2.32 4.30
N GLN A 95 2.24 1.42 3.99
CA GLN A 95 2.05 0.36 3.03
C GLN A 95 2.21 -1.00 3.68
N HIS A 96 1.26 -1.90 3.42
CA HIS A 96 1.32 -3.25 3.94
C HIS A 96 0.84 -4.26 2.91
N VAL A 97 1.47 -5.43 2.93
CA VAL A 97 1.04 -6.61 2.17
C VAL A 97 0.61 -7.67 3.17
N VAL A 98 -0.62 -8.13 3.05
CA VAL A 98 -1.17 -9.22 3.85
C VAL A 98 -1.00 -10.52 3.08
N TYR A 99 -0.12 -11.38 3.60
CA TYR A 99 0.13 -12.68 2.99
C TYR A 99 -0.80 -13.75 3.58
N LEU A 100 -1.52 -14.43 2.70
CA LEU A 100 -2.56 -15.43 3.04
C LEU A 100 -2.23 -16.83 2.48
N GLY A 101 -1.01 -17.02 1.97
CA GLY A 101 -0.58 -18.29 1.42
C GLY A 101 -0.38 -19.38 2.48
N GLN A 102 -0.48 -20.64 2.03
CA GLN A 102 -0.33 -21.80 2.92
C GLN A 102 1.13 -22.12 3.29
N ARG A 103 2.09 -21.53 2.58
CA ARG A 103 3.54 -21.72 2.82
C ARG A 103 4.13 -20.43 3.41
N PRO A 104 5.26 -20.47 4.12
CA PRO A 104 5.92 -19.25 4.56
C PRO A 104 6.18 -18.27 3.40
N PRO A 105 5.97 -16.95 3.60
CA PRO A 105 6.26 -15.97 2.58
C PRO A 105 7.78 -15.86 2.36
N THR A 106 8.17 -15.64 1.10
CA THR A 106 9.57 -15.48 0.67
C THR A 106 9.79 -14.17 -0.08
N MET A 107 8.79 -13.29 -0.13
CA MET A 107 8.90 -12.00 -0.80
C MET A 107 9.86 -11.08 -0.06
N GLU A 108 10.75 -10.43 -0.81
CA GLU A 108 11.54 -9.31 -0.31
C GLU A 108 10.63 -8.10 -0.10
N THR A 109 10.77 -7.43 1.06
CA THR A 109 9.89 -6.33 1.47
C THR A 109 10.51 -4.95 1.27
N GLU A 110 11.81 -4.89 0.99
CA GLU A 110 12.56 -3.65 0.84
C GLU A 110 13.21 -3.59 -0.53
N LEU A 111 13.19 -2.41 -1.14
CA LEU A 111 14.07 -2.15 -2.27
C LEU A 111 15.52 -2.15 -1.81
N PRO A 112 16.46 -2.58 -2.66
CA PRO A 112 17.87 -2.31 -2.44
C PRO A 112 18.11 -0.83 -2.15
N GLN A 113 19.03 -0.53 -1.23
CA GLN A 113 19.24 0.83 -0.70
C GLN A 113 19.57 1.85 -1.81
N GLU A 114 20.29 1.43 -2.84
CA GLU A 114 20.63 2.21 -4.02
C GLU A 114 19.42 2.64 -4.86
N MET A 115 18.27 1.97 -4.69
CA MET A 115 17.02 2.29 -5.37
C MET A 115 16.08 3.16 -4.52
N TRP A 116 16.51 3.57 -3.32
CA TRP A 116 15.70 4.42 -2.47
C TRP A 116 15.59 5.83 -3.06
N ILE A 117 14.36 6.25 -3.32
CA ILE A 117 14.07 7.60 -3.79
C ILE A 117 14.09 8.54 -2.59
N THR A 118 15.17 9.31 -2.45
CA THR A 118 15.38 10.28 -1.36
C THR A 118 15.41 11.73 -1.83
N GLY A 119 15.50 11.95 -3.14
CA GLY A 119 15.60 13.26 -3.76
C GLY A 119 15.96 13.15 -5.24
N PHE A 120 16.40 14.24 -5.85
CA PHE A 120 16.90 14.27 -7.22
C PHE A 120 18.03 15.30 -7.35
N ASN A 121 18.97 15.06 -8.26
CA ASN A 121 20.00 16.04 -8.61
C ASN A 121 19.46 16.97 -9.70
N LEU A 122 19.58 18.28 -9.48
CA LEU A 122 19.20 19.31 -10.45
C LEU A 122 20.46 19.98 -11.00
N HIS A 123 20.64 19.92 -12.31
CA HIS A 123 21.75 20.57 -13.00
C HIS A 123 21.20 21.64 -13.95
N ASN A 124 21.64 22.89 -13.79
CA ASN A 124 21.38 23.96 -14.74
C ASN A 124 22.50 23.98 -15.79
N ILE A 125 22.15 23.91 -17.07
CA ILE A 125 23.12 23.88 -18.20
C ILE A 125 23.25 25.29 -18.83
N LYS A 126 22.51 26.28 -18.33
CA LYS A 126 22.51 27.65 -18.87
C LYS A 126 23.41 28.63 -18.08
N ASP A 127 24.31 28.10 -17.27
CA ASP A 127 25.36 28.87 -16.58
C ASP A 127 26.75 28.43 -17.09
#